data_AF-A0A9X1ABQ9-F1
#
_entry.id   AF-A0A9X1ABQ9-F1
#
_cell.length_a   1.000
_cell.length_b   1.000
_cell.length_c   1.000
_cell.angle_alpha   90.00
_cell.angle_beta   90.00
_cell.angle_gamma   90.00
#
_symmetry.space_group_name_H-M   'P 1'
#
loop_
_entity.id
_entity.type
_entity.pdbx_description
1 polymer ?
#
loop_
_entity_poly.entity_id
_entity_poly.type
_entity_poly.pdbx_seq_one_letter_code
_entity_poly.pdbx_strand_id
1 'polypeptide(L)'
;MTTSEHGAGFSAAAAAIATAADEALTSGSLDGVTEADIAVALAALGRLYSAKVEKLDKIFPPVAQDALTATETAVLVSELLRAADLNVFDLAMWFRRAS
;
A
#
# COMPACT_ATOMS: atom_id res chain seq x y z
N MET A 1 3.56 13.56 -24.79
CA MET A 1 3.82 12.43 -23.86
C MET A 1 3.22 12.76 -22.51
N THR A 2 1.93 12.49 -22.20
CA THR A 2 1.36 13.16 -21.00
C THR A 2 0.46 12.38 -20.06
N THR A 3 -0.31 11.37 -20.45
CA THR A 3 -1.13 10.61 -19.47
C THR A 3 -1.12 9.11 -19.71
N SER A 4 -1.21 8.68 -20.97
CA SER A 4 -1.20 7.24 -21.32
C SER A 4 0.15 6.57 -21.04
N GLU A 5 1.27 7.28 -21.20
CA GLU A 5 2.61 6.74 -20.93
C GLU A 5 2.91 6.63 -19.44
N HIS A 6 2.46 7.61 -18.62
CA HIS A 6 2.54 7.51 -17.17
C HIS A 6 1.73 6.32 -16.64
N GLY A 7 0.54 6.08 -17.22
CA GLY A 7 -0.29 4.91 -16.90
C GLY A 7 0.38 3.59 -17.27
N ALA A 8 0.96 3.49 -18.48
CA ALA A 8 1.65 2.30 -18.94
C ALA A 8 2.92 2.01 -18.12
N GLY A 9 3.73 3.04 -17.83
CA GLY A 9 4.92 2.92 -17.00
C GLY A 9 4.59 2.49 -15.57
N PHE A 10 3.54 3.07 -14.97
CA PHE A 10 3.07 2.65 -13.65
C PHE A 10 2.56 1.20 -13.65
N SER A 11 1.81 0.78 -14.67
CA SER A 11 1.34 -0.60 -14.78
C SER A 11 2.49 -1.60 -14.88
N ALA A 12 3.55 -1.27 -15.63
CA ALA A 12 4.74 -2.11 -15.73
C ALA A 12 5.50 -2.17 -14.40
N ALA A 13 5.65 -1.05 -13.70
CA ALA A 13 6.30 -1.00 -12.40
C ALA A 13 5.51 -1.81 -11.34
N ALA A 14 4.18 -1.69 -11.33
CA ALA A 14 3.33 -2.46 -10.43
C ALA A 14 3.46 -3.97 -10.67
N ALA A 15 3.51 -4.40 -11.94
CA ALA A 15 3.74 -5.80 -12.29
C ALA A 15 5.13 -6.28 -11.83
N ALA A 16 6.17 -5.47 -12.03
CA ALA A 16 7.53 -5.80 -11.59
C ALA A 16 7.64 -5.96 -10.07
N ILE A 17 7.00 -5.07 -9.29
CA ILE A 17 6.95 -5.18 -7.83
C ILE A 17 6.24 -6.48 -7.41
N ALA A 18 5.10 -6.80 -8.04
CA ALA A 18 4.36 -8.03 -7.74
C ALA A 18 5.20 -9.28 -8.04
N THR A 19 5.83 -9.36 -9.22
CA THR A 19 6.72 -10.47 -9.58
C THR A 19 7.86 -10.62 -8.59
N ALA A 20 8.55 -9.54 -8.24
CA ALA A 20 9.67 -9.60 -7.30
C ALA A 20 9.25 -10.05 -5.89
N ALA A 21 8.08 -9.59 -5.42
CA ALA A 21 7.53 -10.02 -4.14
C ALA A 21 7.16 -11.51 -4.16
N ASP A 22 6.46 -11.98 -5.20
CA ASP A 22 6.08 -13.39 -5.34
C ASP A 22 7.30 -14.31 -5.42
N GLU A 23 8.34 -13.91 -6.15
CA GLU A 23 9.60 -14.65 -6.23
C GLU A 23 10.31 -14.74 -4.87
N ALA A 24 10.38 -13.63 -4.12
CA ALA A 24 10.97 -13.62 -2.78
C ALA A 24 10.19 -14.51 -1.79
N LEU A 25 8.85 -14.44 -1.83
CA LEU A 25 7.97 -15.23 -0.97
C LEU A 25 8.02 -16.73 -1.28
N THR A 26 8.01 -17.10 -2.57
CA THR A 26 8.02 -18.51 -3.01
C THR A 26 9.38 -19.17 -2.86
N SER A 27 10.48 -18.42 -3.05
CA SER A 27 11.84 -18.93 -2.82
C SER A 27 12.22 -19.00 -1.34
N GLY A 28 11.50 -18.27 -0.47
CA GLY A 28 11.84 -18.09 0.94
C GLY A 28 13.08 -17.22 1.17
N SER A 29 13.65 -16.65 0.10
CA SER A 29 14.84 -15.80 0.13
C SER A 29 14.41 -14.33 0.11
N LEU A 30 14.14 -13.78 1.30
CA LEU A 30 13.74 -12.37 1.44
C LEU A 30 14.93 -11.38 1.36
N ASP A 31 16.17 -11.87 1.45
CA ASP A 31 17.38 -11.04 1.49
C ASP A 31 17.58 -10.15 0.25
N GLY A 32 16.93 -10.49 -0.87
CA GLY A 32 16.98 -9.71 -2.12
C GLY A 32 16.07 -8.48 -2.11
N VAL A 33 15.14 -8.37 -1.16
CA VAL A 33 14.19 -7.25 -1.04
C VAL A 33 14.48 -6.54 0.28
N THR A 34 15.11 -5.36 0.19
CA THR A 34 15.49 -4.62 1.40
C THR A 34 14.26 -3.95 2.03
N GLU A 35 14.28 -3.78 3.34
CA GLU A 35 13.22 -3.08 4.07
C GLU A 35 13.07 -1.62 3.59
N ALA A 36 14.18 -1.01 3.16
CA ALA A 36 14.19 0.34 2.59
C ALA A 36 13.39 0.40 1.27
N ASP A 37 13.54 -0.61 0.40
CA ASP A 37 12.80 -0.69 -0.87
C ASP A 37 11.30 -0.86 -0.61
N ILE A 38 10.94 -1.72 0.35
CA ILE A 38 9.56 -1.92 0.79
C ILE A 38 8.97 -0.61 1.31
N ALA A 39 9.69 0.10 2.19
CA ALA A 39 9.24 1.38 2.74
C ALA A 39 9.02 2.44 1.66
N VAL A 40 9.93 2.54 0.69
CA VAL A 40 9.80 3.45 -0.46
C VAL A 40 8.56 3.12 -1.29
N ALA A 41 8.36 1.84 -1.63
CA ALA A 41 7.21 1.40 -2.42
C ALA A 41 5.88 1.67 -1.70
N LEU A 42 5.76 1.29 -0.42
CA LEU A 42 4.57 1.53 0.39
C LEU A 42 4.26 3.03 0.53
N ALA A 43 5.27 3.87 0.78
CA ALA A 43 5.08 5.31 0.92
C ALA A 43 4.63 5.98 -0.39
N ALA A 44 5.11 5.50 -1.53
CA ALA A 44 4.69 6.00 -2.85
C ALA A 44 3.24 5.58 -3.17
N LEU A 45 2.92 4.31 -2.97
CA LEU A 45 1.58 3.75 -3.21
C LEU A 45 0.54 4.36 -2.26
N GLY A 46 0.86 4.51 -0.98
CA GLY A 46 -0.01 5.14 0.00
C GLY A 46 -0.36 6.58 -0.36
N ARG A 47 0.64 7.40 -0.73
CA ARG A 47 0.42 8.79 -1.19
C ARG A 47 -0.47 8.84 -2.43
N LEU A 48 -0.21 7.99 -3.42
CA LEU A 48 -1.00 7.92 -4.65
C LEU A 48 -2.45 7.50 -4.36
N TYR A 49 -2.64 6.50 -3.51
CA TYR A 49 -3.96 6.00 -3.13
C TYR A 49 -4.77 7.07 -2.40
N SER A 50 -4.20 7.72 -1.38
CA SER A 50 -4.88 8.81 -0.65
C SER A 50 -5.31 9.94 -1.59
N ALA A 51 -4.41 10.40 -2.48
CA ALA A 51 -4.72 11.44 -3.45
C ALA A 51 -5.84 11.03 -4.43
N LYS A 52 -5.94 9.75 -4.80
CA LYS A 52 -7.03 9.24 -5.64
C LYS A 52 -8.36 9.16 -4.88
N VAL A 53 -8.35 8.71 -3.62
CA VAL A 53 -9.57 8.64 -2.79
C VAL A 53 -10.15 10.04 -2.58
N GLU A 54 -9.32 11.02 -2.23
CA GLU A 54 -9.73 12.42 -2.06
C GLU A 54 -10.35 13.00 -3.33
N LYS A 55 -9.84 12.62 -4.51
CA LYS A 55 -10.30 13.14 -5.80
C LYS A 55 -11.58 12.47 -6.31
N LEU A 56 -11.75 11.19 -6.07
CA LEU A 56 -12.82 10.40 -6.71
C LEU A 56 -14.14 10.44 -5.94
N ASP A 57 -14.19 11.09 -4.77
CA ASP A 57 -15.34 11.16 -3.85
C ASP A 57 -16.05 9.80 -3.66
N LYS A 58 -15.27 8.72 -3.76
CA LYS A 58 -15.76 7.35 -3.67
C LYS A 58 -14.74 6.51 -2.94
N ILE A 59 -15.26 5.64 -2.09
CA ILE A 59 -14.48 4.61 -1.44
C ILE A 59 -14.27 3.50 -2.47
N PHE A 60 -13.01 3.22 -2.81
CA PHE A 60 -12.62 2.00 -3.51
C PHE A 60 -11.59 1.29 -2.65
N PRO A 61 -11.59 -0.06 -2.60
CA PRO A 61 -10.69 -0.78 -1.71
C PRO A 61 -9.24 -0.64 -2.18
N PRO A 62 -8.26 -0.54 -1.25
CA PRO A 62 -6.85 -0.39 -1.60
C PRO A 62 -6.25 -1.64 -2.26
N VAL A 63 -6.83 -2.82 -2.00
CA VAL A 63 -6.47 -4.12 -2.58
C VAL A 63 -7.73 -4.92 -2.88
N ALA A 64 -7.62 -5.97 -3.71
CA ALA A 64 -8.75 -6.87 -3.98
C ALA A 64 -9.20 -7.59 -2.70
N GLN A 65 -10.46 -8.02 -2.67
CA GLN A 65 -10.95 -8.89 -1.60
C GLN A 65 -10.09 -10.16 -1.58
N ASP A 66 -9.63 -10.55 -0.39
CA ASP A 66 -8.76 -11.71 -0.13
C ASP A 66 -7.32 -11.61 -0.67
N ALA A 67 -6.87 -10.42 -1.11
CA ALA A 67 -5.48 -10.19 -1.53
C ALA A 67 -4.47 -10.27 -0.36
N LEU A 68 -4.94 -10.11 0.87
CA LEU A 68 -4.16 -10.26 2.10
C LEU A 68 -4.95 -11.10 3.09
N THR A 69 -4.25 -11.95 3.83
CA THR A 69 -4.81 -12.64 4.99
C THR A 69 -5.11 -11.65 6.13
N ALA A 70 -5.91 -12.09 7.09
CA ALA A 70 -6.21 -11.30 8.29
C ALA A 70 -4.92 -10.91 9.06
N THR A 71 -3.96 -11.81 9.14
CA THR A 71 -2.68 -11.58 9.84
C THR A 71 -1.83 -10.56 9.10
N GLU A 72 -1.65 -10.71 7.79
CA GLU A 72 -0.86 -9.75 6.98
C GLU A 72 -1.48 -8.35 7.03
N THR A 73 -2.81 -8.27 6.96
CA THR A 73 -3.53 -7.00 7.10
C THR A 73 -3.27 -6.37 8.47
N ALA A 74 -3.40 -7.15 9.55
CA ALA A 74 -3.18 -6.65 10.91
C ALA A 74 -1.75 -6.16 11.14
N VAL A 75 -0.74 -6.91 10.66
CA VAL A 75 0.67 -6.51 10.76
C VAL A 75 0.92 -5.22 9.98
N LEU A 76 0.50 -5.16 8.71
CA LEU A 76 0.73 -3.99 7.86
C LEU A 76 0.09 -2.73 8.46
N VAL A 77 -1.18 -2.81 8.88
CA VAL A 77 -1.88 -1.65 9.48
C VAL A 77 -1.22 -1.23 10.80
N SER A 78 -0.83 -2.18 11.65
CA SER A 78 -0.20 -1.86 12.94
C SER A 78 1.14 -1.17 12.74
N GLU A 79 1.95 -1.63 11.79
CA GLU A 79 3.25 -1.02 11.48
C GLU A 79 3.12 0.34 10.80
N LEU A 80 2.11 0.53 9.94
CA LEU A 80 1.82 1.85 9.36
C LEU A 80 1.40 2.86 10.44
N LEU A 81 0.56 2.45 11.39
CA LEU A 81 0.18 3.30 12.52
C LEU A 81 1.39 3.66 13.38
N ARG A 82 2.24 2.68 13.69
CA ARG A 82 3.46 2.91 14.45
C ARG A 82 4.43 3.85 13.71
N ALA A 83 4.59 3.69 12.40
CA ALA A 83 5.44 4.55 11.59
C ALA A 83 4.92 6.00 11.50
N ALA A 84 3.61 6.18 11.61
CA ALA A 84 2.96 7.51 11.62
C ALA A 84 2.85 8.12 13.03
N ASP A 85 3.35 7.44 14.07
CA ASP A 85 3.14 7.81 15.48
C ASP A 85 1.64 8.00 15.83
N LEU A 86 0.79 7.14 15.27
CA LEU A 86 -0.66 7.17 15.46
C LEU A 86 -1.12 6.04 16.37
N ASN A 87 -1.98 6.38 17.34
CA ASN A 87 -2.71 5.40 18.13
C ASN A 87 -4.01 5.00 17.40
N VAL A 88 -4.41 3.73 17.51
CA VAL A 88 -5.70 3.23 17.01
C VAL A 88 -6.90 4.03 17.56
N PHE A 89 -6.79 4.55 18.79
CA PHE A 89 -7.83 5.41 19.37
C PHE A 89 -7.91 6.78 18.68
N ASP A 90 -6.78 7.36 18.28
CA ASP A 90 -6.75 8.63 17.54
C ASP A 90 -7.38 8.45 16.16
N LEU A 91 -7.09 7.32 15.51
CA LEU A 91 -7.71 6.94 14.25
C LEU A 91 -9.23 6.77 14.39
N ALA A 92 -9.69 6.09 15.45
CA ALA A 92 -11.13 5.94 15.73
C ALA A 92 -11.82 7.31 15.93
N MET A 93 -11.15 8.25 16.59
CA MET A 93 -11.65 9.63 16.73
C MET A 93 -11.67 10.40 15.42
N TRP A 94 -10.75 10.13 14.49
CA TRP A 94 -10.74 10.71 13.15
C TRP A 94 -11.96 10.28 12.35
N PHE A 95 -12.23 8.98 12.28
CA PHE A 95 -13.38 8.46 11.53
C PHE A 95 -14.73 8.92 12.10
N ARG A 96 -14.82 9.11 13.43
CA ARG A 96 -16.02 9.69 14.07
C ARG A 96 -16.21 11.18 13.80
N ARG A 97 -15.17 11.90 13.34
CA ARG A 97 -15.25 13.32 12.98
C ARG A 97 -15.69 13.53 11.53
N ALA A 98 -15.48 12.54 10.68
CA ALA A 98 -15.84 12.57 9.25
C ALA A 98 -17.27 12.06 8.99
N SER A 99 -18.04 11.76 10.03
CA SER A 99 -19.47 11.39 9.98
C SER A 99 -20.37 12.57 10.33
#